data_AF-A0AAU1QDT4-F1
#
_entry.id   AF-A0AAU1QDT4-F1
#
_cell.length_a   1.000
_cell.length_b   1.000
_cell.length_c   1.000
_cell.angle_alpha   90.00
_cell.angle_beta   90.00
_cell.angle_gamma   90.00
#
_symmetry.space_group_name_H-M   'P 1'
#
loop_
_entity.id
_entity.type
_entity.pdbx_description
1 polymer ?
#
loop_
_entity_poly.entity_id
_entity_poly.type
_entity_poly.pdbx_seq_one_letter_code
_entity_poly.pdbx_strand_id
1 'polypeptide(L)'
;MTTATQSDPTPAQVTMTLAAIAATAATPRPSGETLQEQTQRAMRGVTAQLNNSALATRGTWQLMWLALSPDNANLAYIAKNSDGSNQFAVAVRGTIDNPTDIMEDLDVGTVVPFTAGGMANVAVSAGAMAAFTQIATARSITGMPVEQAPEGQPGWPDAVVPSGATLTQALAGLLASAPSKPQPTVYVTGHSLGGCIATMLATYLQAQTWAANKPQFALLTFAAPTAGLKSFADYVDSRPWSLNERHVNAYDLVPRAWSDLPVAKNWYPGPGPAAGEEVKVLLTEIDLLRKGNVYVQPSATSPKTVNADYSAYDKELVNKTTGDFLGQVAFQHANSTYLTLLGAPVVPAGPVVTAVKPTAGEGSTQVILTGSGFGADSVVDFGPIPCADADVKVDPSGTRITAIAPDGTGIVDVRVTTSLGTSPAVPLGQFAYDNGPAPVVVSAVSPRSGKAGTQVTINGSGFAQGAAVRFKDTAASSVTVASSTVITATVPSRPLDPAKTVDVTVTVGVTTSPTGPADEFTYAG
;
A
#
# COMPACT_ATOMS: atom_id res chain seq x y z
N MET A 1 30.61 7.87 -26.14
CA MET A 1 29.89 7.80 -24.85
C MET A 1 29.92 6.35 -24.42
N THR A 2 30.69 6.04 -23.38
CA THR A 2 30.75 4.70 -22.80
C THR A 2 29.40 4.39 -22.15
N THR A 3 28.65 3.46 -22.72
CA THR A 3 27.49 2.85 -22.05
C THR A 3 28.01 2.21 -20.78
N ALA A 4 27.76 2.83 -19.63
CA ALA A 4 28.00 2.21 -18.34
C ALA A 4 27.21 0.90 -18.33
N THR A 5 27.91 -0.23 -18.24
CA THR A 5 27.29 -1.53 -17.99
C THR A 5 26.55 -1.41 -16.68
N GLN A 6 25.21 -1.42 -16.74
CA GLN A 6 24.38 -1.40 -15.56
C GLN A 6 24.73 -2.64 -14.74
N SER A 7 25.25 -2.46 -13.52
CA SER A 7 25.60 -3.57 -12.63
C SER A 7 24.38 -4.44 -12.39
N ASP A 8 24.61 -5.75 -12.16
CA ASP A 8 23.53 -6.67 -11.81
C ASP A 8 22.80 -6.19 -10.55
N PRO A 9 21.46 -6.23 -10.53
CA PRO A 9 20.69 -5.86 -9.35
C PRO A 9 21.09 -6.69 -8.12
N THR A 10 21.21 -6.03 -6.98
CA THR A 10 21.49 -6.71 -5.71
C THR A 10 20.31 -7.58 -5.25
N PRO A 11 20.52 -8.61 -4.40
CA PRO A 11 19.42 -9.37 -3.82
C PRO A 11 18.36 -8.52 -3.12
N ALA A 12 18.77 -7.44 -2.42
CA ALA A 12 17.85 -6.51 -1.78
C ALA A 12 16.97 -5.75 -2.78
N GLN A 13 17.55 -5.29 -3.91
CA GLN A 13 16.79 -4.64 -4.97
C GLN A 13 15.76 -5.59 -5.60
N VAL A 14 16.18 -6.82 -5.95
CA VAL A 14 15.28 -7.83 -6.55
C VAL A 14 14.16 -8.21 -5.59
N THR A 15 14.49 -8.52 -4.33
CA THR A 15 13.50 -8.99 -3.34
C THR A 15 12.55 -7.88 -2.86
N MET A 16 13.00 -6.62 -2.80
CA MET A 16 12.11 -5.49 -2.58
C MET A 16 11.17 -5.28 -3.77
N THR A 17 11.65 -5.40 -5.01
CA THR A 17 10.80 -5.36 -6.21
C THR A 17 9.75 -6.47 -6.17
N LEU A 18 10.13 -7.70 -5.83
CA LEU A 18 9.19 -8.82 -5.71
C LEU A 18 8.15 -8.59 -4.60
N ALA A 19 8.56 -8.05 -3.45
CA ALA A 19 7.64 -7.67 -2.36
C ALA A 19 6.67 -6.55 -2.79
N ALA A 20 7.15 -5.54 -3.51
CA ALA A 20 6.31 -4.46 -4.03
C ALA A 20 5.32 -4.94 -5.10
N ILE A 21 5.71 -5.87 -5.98
CA ILE A 21 4.80 -6.54 -6.93
C ILE A 21 3.68 -7.26 -6.17
N ALA A 22 3.99 -7.92 -5.05
CA ALA A 22 2.98 -8.59 -4.23
C ALA A 22 1.90 -7.62 -3.74
N ALA A 23 2.27 -6.36 -3.45
CA ALA A 23 1.35 -5.31 -3.00
C ALA A 23 0.39 -4.78 -4.08
N THR A 24 0.60 -5.14 -5.35
CA THR A 24 -0.34 -4.81 -6.42
C THR A 24 -1.57 -5.73 -6.41
N ALA A 25 -2.63 -5.31 -7.09
CA ALA A 25 -3.92 -6.03 -7.14
C ALA A 25 -4.58 -6.27 -5.75
N ALA A 26 -4.27 -5.37 -4.83
CA ALA A 26 -4.66 -5.39 -3.42
C ALA A 26 -6.15 -5.56 -3.15
N THR A 27 -6.99 -4.86 -3.91
CA THR A 27 -8.35 -4.53 -3.50
C THR A 27 -9.38 -5.20 -4.41
N PRO A 28 -10.48 -5.75 -3.87
CA PRO A 28 -11.62 -6.19 -4.67
C PRO A 28 -12.27 -5.00 -5.38
N ARG A 29 -13.05 -5.29 -6.43
CA ARG A 29 -13.90 -4.26 -7.04
C ARG A 29 -14.99 -3.80 -6.08
N PRO A 30 -15.36 -2.51 -6.07
CA PRO A 30 -16.52 -1.99 -5.35
C PRO A 30 -17.83 -2.69 -5.71
N SER A 31 -18.01 -3.04 -6.99
CA SER A 31 -19.16 -3.83 -7.46
C SER A 31 -19.15 -5.30 -7.00
N GLY A 32 -18.06 -5.72 -6.34
CA GLY A 32 -17.78 -7.10 -5.96
C GLY A 32 -17.04 -7.86 -7.05
N GLU A 33 -16.03 -8.63 -6.62
CA GLU A 33 -15.46 -9.76 -7.36
C GLU A 33 -15.55 -10.98 -6.46
N THR A 34 -15.74 -12.15 -7.06
CA THR A 34 -15.46 -13.40 -6.35
C THR A 34 -13.96 -13.51 -6.04
N LEU A 35 -13.60 -14.26 -5.00
CA LEU A 35 -12.19 -14.53 -4.67
C LEU A 35 -11.42 -15.11 -5.88
N GLN A 36 -12.10 -15.88 -6.72
CA GLN A 36 -11.52 -16.46 -7.93
C GLN A 36 -11.21 -15.39 -8.99
N GLU A 37 -12.15 -14.51 -9.31
CA GLU A 37 -11.95 -13.41 -10.27
C GLU A 37 -10.85 -12.46 -9.80
N GLN A 38 -10.86 -12.13 -8.51
CA GLN A 38 -9.82 -11.29 -7.92
C GLN A 38 -8.44 -11.96 -7.99
N THR A 39 -8.35 -13.25 -7.67
CA THR A 39 -7.10 -14.03 -7.78
C THR A 39 -6.58 -14.00 -9.21
N GLN A 40 -7.45 -14.19 -10.22
CA GLN A 40 -7.06 -14.12 -11.63
C GLN A 40 -6.57 -12.73 -12.03
N ARG A 41 -7.24 -11.67 -11.57
CA ARG A 41 -6.81 -10.29 -11.80
C ARG A 41 -5.43 -10.01 -11.19
N ALA A 42 -5.18 -10.48 -9.96
CA ALA A 42 -3.88 -10.38 -9.31
C ALA A 42 -2.79 -11.16 -10.06
N MET A 43 -3.09 -12.36 -10.55
CA MET A 43 -2.14 -13.13 -11.36
C MET A 43 -1.74 -12.41 -12.65
N ARG A 44 -2.69 -11.73 -13.34
CA ARG A 44 -2.39 -10.91 -14.51
C ARG A 44 -1.45 -9.75 -14.17
N GLY A 45 -1.75 -9.03 -13.09
CA GLY A 45 -0.94 -7.89 -12.63
C GLY A 45 0.48 -8.31 -12.24
N VAL A 46 0.61 -9.37 -11.43
CA VAL A 46 1.90 -9.90 -11.00
C VAL A 46 2.72 -10.39 -12.19
N THR A 47 2.13 -11.17 -13.10
CA THR A 47 2.81 -11.68 -14.30
C THR A 47 3.31 -10.54 -15.20
N ALA A 48 2.47 -9.53 -15.47
CA ALA A 48 2.84 -8.38 -16.28
C ALA A 48 4.06 -7.63 -15.71
N GLN A 49 4.13 -7.48 -14.39
CA GLN A 49 5.24 -6.81 -13.73
C GLN A 49 6.50 -7.68 -13.65
N LEU A 50 6.38 -8.99 -13.39
CA LEU A 50 7.52 -9.89 -13.40
C LEU A 50 8.21 -9.91 -14.77
N ASN A 51 7.44 -9.79 -15.86
CA ASN A 51 7.92 -9.69 -17.24
C ASN A 51 8.48 -8.31 -17.63
N ASN A 52 8.37 -7.29 -16.78
CA ASN A 52 8.88 -5.96 -17.07
C ASN A 52 10.41 -5.90 -16.93
N SER A 53 11.10 -5.81 -18.06
CA SER A 53 12.57 -5.77 -18.13
C SER A 53 13.21 -4.51 -17.55
N ALA A 54 12.43 -3.45 -17.32
CA ALA A 54 12.89 -2.22 -16.70
C ALA A 54 13.00 -2.34 -15.16
N LEU A 55 12.38 -3.35 -14.54
CA LEU A 55 12.45 -3.57 -13.09
C LEU A 55 13.72 -4.32 -12.68
N ALA A 56 14.01 -4.38 -11.38
CA ALA A 56 15.15 -5.14 -10.86
C ALA A 56 15.07 -6.64 -11.17
N THR A 57 13.87 -7.17 -11.42
CA THR A 57 13.63 -8.56 -11.87
C THR A 57 14.04 -8.80 -13.33
N ARG A 58 14.32 -7.76 -14.12
CA ARG A 58 14.80 -7.86 -15.51
C ARG A 58 13.92 -8.66 -16.48
N GLY A 59 12.65 -8.92 -16.13
CA GLY A 59 11.80 -9.77 -16.96
C GLY A 59 12.14 -11.26 -16.91
N THR A 60 13.04 -11.70 -16.02
CA THR A 60 13.51 -13.09 -15.98
C THR A 60 12.74 -13.96 -15.00
N TRP A 61 11.83 -13.39 -14.21
CA TRP A 61 11.06 -14.11 -13.20
C TRP A 61 9.69 -14.51 -13.74
N GLN A 62 9.24 -15.71 -13.42
CA GLN A 62 7.97 -16.27 -13.88
C GLN A 62 7.10 -16.63 -12.67
N LEU A 63 5.82 -16.29 -12.73
CA LEU A 63 4.84 -16.63 -11.69
C LEU A 63 4.53 -18.14 -11.75
N MET A 64 4.70 -18.85 -10.63
CA MET A 64 4.49 -20.29 -10.53
C MET A 64 3.28 -20.68 -9.67
N TRP A 65 2.93 -19.85 -8.68
CA TRP A 65 1.82 -20.08 -7.77
C TRP A 65 1.38 -18.75 -7.16
N LEU A 66 0.09 -18.57 -6.92
CA LEU A 66 -0.46 -17.42 -6.19
C LEU A 66 -1.70 -17.87 -5.42
N ALA A 67 -1.85 -17.37 -4.20
CA ALA A 67 -3.09 -17.49 -3.45
C ALA A 67 -3.38 -16.23 -2.66
N LEU A 68 -4.68 -15.96 -2.49
CA LEU A 68 -5.23 -14.95 -1.60
C LEU A 68 -5.72 -15.64 -0.32
N SER A 69 -5.64 -14.97 0.82
CA SER A 69 -6.38 -15.37 2.01
C SER A 69 -7.89 -15.29 1.75
N PRO A 70 -8.75 -15.97 2.54
CA PRO A 70 -10.20 -15.99 2.32
C PRO A 70 -10.86 -14.60 2.28
N ASP A 71 -10.33 -13.65 3.05
CA ASP A 71 -10.73 -12.24 3.12
C ASP A 71 -9.95 -11.35 2.14
N ASN A 72 -9.02 -11.91 1.36
CA ASN A 72 -8.05 -11.21 0.53
C ASN A 72 -7.18 -10.19 1.30
N ALA A 73 -7.16 -10.22 2.63
CA ALA A 73 -6.26 -9.37 3.42
C ALA A 73 -4.79 -9.64 3.06
N ASN A 74 -4.44 -10.90 2.82
CA ASN A 74 -3.07 -11.34 2.57
C ASN A 74 -2.93 -12.06 1.22
N LEU A 75 -1.75 -11.93 0.59
CA LEU A 75 -1.39 -12.61 -0.66
C LEU A 75 -0.02 -13.25 -0.52
N ALA A 76 0.16 -14.43 -1.09
CA ALA A 76 1.49 -14.97 -1.33
C ALA A 76 1.60 -15.50 -2.76
N TYR A 77 2.79 -15.35 -3.34
CA TYR A 77 3.11 -15.97 -4.62
C TYR A 77 4.49 -16.62 -4.61
N ILE A 78 4.66 -17.62 -5.47
CA ILE A 78 5.96 -18.22 -5.79
C ILE A 78 6.35 -17.77 -7.19
N ALA A 79 7.55 -17.24 -7.35
CA ALA A 79 8.15 -16.98 -8.65
C ALA A 79 9.46 -17.75 -8.82
N LYS A 80 9.78 -18.12 -10.06
CA LYS A 80 11.01 -18.81 -10.43
C LYS A 80 11.81 -17.94 -11.41
N ASN A 81 13.11 -17.79 -11.16
CA ASN A 81 14.00 -17.12 -12.10
C ASN A 81 14.38 -18.08 -13.24
N SER A 82 14.30 -17.58 -14.47
CA SER A 82 14.53 -18.32 -15.72
C SER A 82 15.95 -18.16 -16.28
N ASP A 83 16.81 -17.37 -15.62
CA ASP A 83 18.20 -17.11 -16.03
C ASP A 83 19.21 -18.26 -15.77
N GLY A 84 18.73 -19.41 -15.27
CA GLY A 84 19.57 -20.56 -14.92
C GLY A 84 20.21 -20.50 -13.53
N SER A 85 19.97 -19.45 -12.74
CA SER A 85 20.46 -19.30 -11.35
C SER A 85 19.85 -20.29 -10.36
N ASN A 86 18.78 -21.00 -10.76
CA ASN A 86 17.99 -21.89 -9.91
C ASN A 86 17.41 -21.20 -8.66
N GLN A 87 17.00 -19.94 -8.82
CA GLN A 87 16.40 -19.14 -7.77
C GLN A 87 14.88 -19.17 -7.81
N PHE A 88 14.30 -19.22 -6.62
CA PHE A 88 12.87 -19.11 -6.37
C PHE A 88 12.65 -17.97 -5.37
N ALA A 89 11.48 -17.35 -5.44
CA ALA A 89 11.06 -16.36 -4.46
C ALA A 89 9.66 -16.68 -3.97
N VAL A 90 9.49 -16.64 -2.66
CA VAL A 90 8.21 -16.62 -1.96
C VAL A 90 8.01 -15.18 -1.49
N ALA A 91 7.15 -14.44 -2.20
CA ALA A 91 6.84 -13.06 -1.87
C ALA A 91 5.49 -12.99 -1.17
N VAL A 92 5.43 -12.23 -0.09
CA VAL A 92 4.25 -12.13 0.78
C VAL A 92 3.81 -10.68 0.91
N ARG A 93 2.52 -10.47 0.78
CA ARG A 93 1.80 -9.23 1.04
C ARG A 93 0.95 -9.40 2.30
N GLY A 94 1.01 -8.40 3.18
CA GLY A 94 0.07 -8.24 4.28
C GLY A 94 -1.19 -7.46 3.89
N THR A 95 -2.00 -7.06 4.86
CA THR A 95 -3.06 -6.04 4.71
C THR A 95 -2.52 -4.74 4.10
N ILE A 96 -3.31 -4.07 3.26
CA ILE A 96 -2.92 -2.87 2.48
C ILE A 96 -3.52 -1.57 3.05
N ASP A 97 -4.10 -1.64 4.25
CA ASP A 97 -4.70 -0.49 4.91
C ASP A 97 -3.64 0.49 5.48
N ASN A 98 -4.09 1.56 6.13
CA ASN A 98 -3.19 2.55 6.71
C ASN A 98 -2.25 1.88 7.73
N PRO A 99 -0.96 2.26 7.79
CA PRO A 99 -0.05 1.83 8.85
C PRO A 99 -0.62 1.79 10.27
N THR A 100 -1.58 2.66 10.62
CA THR A 100 -2.28 2.61 11.92
C THR A 100 -3.14 1.35 12.08
N ASP A 101 -3.90 1.00 11.05
CA ASP A 101 -4.81 -0.15 11.07
C ASP A 101 -4.00 -1.46 11.09
N ILE A 102 -2.89 -1.50 10.35
CA ILE A 102 -1.94 -2.62 10.37
C ILE A 102 -1.35 -2.85 11.76
N MET A 103 -1.11 -1.78 12.54
CA MET A 103 -0.63 -1.92 13.91
C MET A 103 -1.71 -2.50 14.83
N GLU A 104 -2.95 -2.05 14.71
CA GLU A 104 -4.06 -2.59 15.50
C GLU A 104 -4.32 -4.08 15.19
N ASP A 105 -4.23 -4.47 13.92
CA ASP A 105 -4.51 -5.82 13.42
C ASP A 105 -3.54 -6.92 13.92
N LEU A 106 -2.38 -6.54 14.48
CA LEU A 106 -1.38 -7.51 14.93
C LEU A 106 -1.72 -8.21 16.25
N ASP A 107 -2.78 -7.81 16.96
CA ASP A 107 -3.18 -8.31 18.30
C ASP A 107 -1.96 -8.66 19.17
N VAL A 108 -1.21 -7.62 19.50
CA VAL A 108 0.04 -7.74 20.26
C VAL A 108 -0.15 -7.79 21.77
N GLY A 109 -1.40 -7.66 22.21
CA GLY A 109 -1.76 -7.89 23.60
C GLY A 109 -1.76 -9.37 23.97
N THR A 110 -1.95 -10.24 22.96
CA THR A 110 -2.07 -11.68 23.15
C THR A 110 -0.87 -12.40 22.53
N VAL A 111 -0.22 -13.28 23.30
CA VAL A 111 0.93 -14.07 22.84
C VAL A 111 0.55 -15.54 22.74
N VAL A 112 0.92 -16.18 21.64
CA VAL A 112 0.61 -17.57 21.31
C VAL A 112 1.86 -18.36 20.92
N PRO A 113 1.87 -19.69 21.12
CA PRO A 113 3.02 -20.51 20.73
C PRO A 113 3.11 -20.66 19.20
N PHE A 114 4.31 -20.52 18.65
CA PHE A 114 4.64 -20.80 17.25
C PHE A 114 5.33 -22.14 17.10
N THR A 115 4.53 -23.22 17.03
CA THR A 115 5.02 -24.59 16.90
C THR A 115 5.26 -25.02 15.45
N ALA A 116 4.64 -24.33 14.48
CA ALA A 116 4.75 -24.65 13.06
C ALA A 116 6.20 -24.55 12.54
N GLY A 117 7.04 -23.72 13.17
CA GLY A 117 8.47 -23.64 12.91
C GLY A 117 9.28 -24.84 13.41
N GLY A 118 8.69 -25.86 14.03
CA GLY A 118 9.40 -27.07 14.47
C GLY A 118 10.22 -26.93 15.76
N MET A 119 10.08 -25.81 16.49
CA MET A 119 10.70 -25.59 17.79
C MET A 119 9.64 -25.38 18.86
N ALA A 120 9.82 -26.02 20.03
CA ALA A 120 8.96 -25.80 21.19
C ALA A 120 9.31 -24.46 21.88
N ASN A 121 8.34 -23.84 22.56
CA ASN A 121 8.50 -22.63 23.38
C ASN A 121 8.89 -21.34 22.62
N VAL A 122 8.61 -21.28 21.32
CA VAL A 122 8.71 -20.05 20.53
C VAL A 122 7.37 -19.30 20.61
N ALA A 123 7.40 -17.99 20.83
CA ALA A 123 6.19 -17.20 21.11
C ALA A 123 6.07 -15.96 20.21
N VAL A 124 4.90 -15.77 19.63
CA VAL A 124 4.56 -14.70 18.68
C VAL A 124 3.25 -14.00 19.09
N SER A 125 2.97 -12.80 18.55
CA SER A 125 1.66 -12.17 18.72
C SER A 125 0.55 -12.99 18.06
N ALA A 126 -0.65 -12.96 18.61
CA ALA A 126 -1.82 -13.66 18.06
C ALA A 126 -2.16 -13.18 16.64
N GLY A 127 -2.10 -11.88 16.34
CA GLY A 127 -2.39 -11.38 14.99
C GLY A 127 -1.31 -11.78 13.98
N ALA A 128 -0.02 -11.72 14.33
CA ALA A 128 1.04 -12.28 13.47
C ALA A 128 0.82 -13.79 13.18
N MET A 129 0.41 -14.57 14.19
CA MET A 129 0.04 -15.98 13.99
C MET A 129 -1.16 -16.15 13.07
N ALA A 130 -2.20 -15.33 13.22
CA ALA A 130 -3.38 -15.37 12.36
C ALA A 130 -3.01 -15.08 10.90
N ALA A 131 -2.27 -13.99 10.66
CA ALA A 131 -1.81 -13.60 9.33
C ALA A 131 -0.90 -14.67 8.69
N PHE A 132 0.04 -15.23 9.46
CA PHE A 132 0.85 -16.38 9.02
C PHE A 132 -0.02 -17.60 8.66
N THR A 133 -1.00 -17.93 9.49
CA THR A 133 -1.87 -19.09 9.29
C THR A 133 -2.69 -18.95 8.01
N GLN A 134 -3.22 -17.74 7.75
CA GLN A 134 -3.93 -17.46 6.50
C GLN A 134 -3.06 -17.75 5.28
N ILE A 135 -1.79 -17.30 5.26
CA ILE A 135 -0.88 -17.58 4.14
C ILE A 135 -0.46 -19.06 4.07
N ALA A 136 -0.09 -19.67 5.20
CA ALA A 136 0.38 -21.05 5.24
C ALA A 136 -0.70 -22.06 4.82
N THR A 137 -1.98 -21.71 5.01
CA THR A 137 -3.13 -22.54 4.65
C THR A 137 -3.83 -22.12 3.37
N ALA A 138 -3.46 -20.97 2.79
CA ALA A 138 -3.99 -20.50 1.51
C ALA A 138 -3.72 -21.52 0.40
N ARG A 139 -4.65 -21.58 -0.55
CA ARG A 139 -4.63 -22.54 -1.65
C ARG A 139 -4.79 -21.82 -2.98
N SER A 140 -4.07 -22.27 -4.00
CA SER A 140 -4.29 -21.81 -5.37
C SER A 140 -5.70 -22.18 -5.84
N ILE A 141 -6.29 -21.35 -6.68
CA ILE A 141 -7.58 -21.64 -7.33
C ILE A 141 -7.44 -22.71 -8.43
N THR A 142 -8.53 -23.42 -8.72
CA THR A 142 -8.63 -24.40 -9.82
C THR A 142 -8.74 -23.73 -11.17
N GLY A 143 -7.96 -24.24 -12.14
CA GLY A 143 -8.05 -23.83 -13.53
C GLY A 143 -7.66 -22.38 -13.70
N MET A 144 -6.40 -22.12 -14.06
CA MET A 144 -6.13 -20.94 -14.87
C MET A 144 -6.90 -21.14 -16.17
N PRO A 145 -7.94 -20.35 -16.51
CA PRO A 145 -8.53 -20.45 -17.82
C PRO A 145 -7.44 -20.06 -18.82
N VAL A 146 -7.14 -20.99 -19.74
CA VAL A 146 -6.27 -20.75 -20.89
C VAL A 146 -6.87 -19.64 -21.79
N GLU A 147 -8.13 -19.27 -21.60
CA GLU A 147 -8.94 -18.45 -22.50
C GLU A 147 -8.71 -16.93 -22.50
N GLN A 148 -7.66 -16.41 -21.86
CA GLN A 148 -7.21 -15.03 -22.09
C GLN A 148 -5.69 -14.87 -22.09
N ALA A 149 -4.93 -15.93 -22.38
CA ALA A 149 -3.57 -15.74 -22.85
C ALA A 149 -3.66 -15.18 -24.29
N PRO A 150 -3.22 -13.94 -24.57
CA PRO A 150 -3.03 -13.54 -25.96
C PRO A 150 -2.07 -14.55 -26.58
N GLU A 151 -2.45 -15.17 -27.69
CA GLU A 151 -1.60 -16.12 -28.41
C GLU A 151 -0.16 -15.57 -28.51
N GLY A 152 0.81 -16.30 -27.94
CA GLY A 152 2.23 -16.06 -28.15
C GLY A 152 3.01 -15.24 -27.09
N GLN A 153 2.51 -15.02 -25.87
CA GLN A 153 3.37 -14.47 -24.79
C GLN A 153 4.16 -15.57 -24.04
N PRO A 154 5.51 -15.52 -24.03
CA PRO A 154 6.33 -16.37 -23.16
C PRO A 154 6.16 -15.97 -21.69
N GLY A 155 6.07 -16.95 -20.78
CA GLY A 155 6.06 -16.71 -19.32
C GLY A 155 4.84 -17.21 -18.56
N TRP A 156 3.91 -17.91 -19.23
CA TRP A 156 2.83 -18.64 -18.55
C TRP A 156 3.38 -19.94 -17.93
N PRO A 157 2.95 -20.32 -16.71
CA PRO A 157 3.50 -21.50 -16.04
C PRO A 157 3.10 -22.79 -16.77
N ASP A 158 4.02 -23.31 -17.58
CA ASP A 158 3.84 -24.53 -18.38
C ASP A 158 3.92 -25.85 -17.55
N ALA A 159 4.10 -25.82 -16.22
CA ALA A 159 4.31 -27.08 -15.46
C ALA A 159 4.01 -27.07 -13.95
N VAL A 160 3.16 -28.03 -13.54
CA VAL A 160 3.09 -28.78 -12.25
C VAL A 160 2.88 -28.02 -10.92
N VAL A 161 1.83 -27.21 -10.80
CA VAL A 161 1.25 -26.97 -9.47
C VAL A 161 -0.21 -27.44 -9.48
N PRO A 162 -0.58 -28.48 -8.70
CA PRO A 162 -1.95 -28.93 -8.61
C PRO A 162 -2.88 -27.79 -8.20
N SER A 163 -4.09 -27.79 -8.76
CA SER A 163 -5.16 -26.96 -8.22
C SER A 163 -5.33 -27.22 -6.72
N GLY A 164 -5.59 -26.16 -5.95
CA GLY A 164 -5.82 -26.28 -4.52
C GLY A 164 -4.56 -26.57 -3.72
N ALA A 165 -3.36 -26.51 -4.33
CA ALA A 165 -2.11 -26.70 -3.62
C ALA A 165 -1.86 -25.57 -2.63
N THR A 166 -1.40 -25.93 -1.43
CA THR A 166 -0.81 -24.95 -0.50
C THR A 166 0.56 -24.50 -0.99
N LEU A 167 1.07 -23.42 -0.42
CA LEU A 167 2.41 -22.90 -0.70
C LEU A 167 3.50 -23.98 -0.58
N THR A 168 3.49 -24.77 0.50
CA THR A 168 4.47 -25.85 0.72
C THR A 168 4.36 -26.95 -0.34
N GLN A 169 3.13 -27.33 -0.71
CA GLN A 169 2.90 -28.36 -1.74
C GLN A 169 3.36 -27.87 -3.13
N ALA A 170 3.05 -26.62 -3.47
CA ALA A 170 3.51 -25.99 -4.70
C ALA A 170 5.04 -25.93 -4.77
N LEU A 171 5.68 -25.41 -3.71
CA LEU A 171 7.13 -25.31 -3.65
C LEU A 171 7.82 -26.69 -3.73
N ALA A 172 7.24 -27.73 -3.11
CA ALA A 172 7.78 -29.09 -3.18
C ALA A 172 7.76 -29.64 -4.62
N GLY A 173 6.67 -29.45 -5.35
CA GLY A 173 6.57 -29.84 -6.76
C GLY A 173 7.57 -29.09 -7.66
N LEU A 174 7.72 -27.78 -7.42
CA LEU A 174 8.67 -26.94 -8.15
C LEU A 174 10.12 -27.34 -7.88
N LEU A 175 10.48 -27.65 -6.63
CA LEU A 175 11.83 -28.11 -6.28
C LEU A 175 12.13 -29.51 -6.83
N ALA A 176 11.14 -30.40 -6.87
CA ALA A 176 11.29 -31.73 -7.47
C ALA A 176 11.59 -31.68 -8.98
N SER A 177 11.10 -30.65 -9.68
CA SER A 177 11.36 -30.41 -11.11
C SER A 177 12.56 -29.48 -11.38
N ALA A 178 13.15 -28.89 -10.34
CA ALA A 178 14.31 -28.02 -10.46
C ALA A 178 15.59 -28.82 -10.79
N PRO A 179 16.59 -28.20 -11.45
CA PRO A 179 17.91 -28.82 -11.56
C PRO A 179 18.55 -28.95 -10.17
N SER A 180 19.43 -29.94 -10.01
CA SER A 180 20.18 -30.14 -8.75
C SER A 180 21.40 -29.23 -8.61
N LYS A 181 21.83 -28.58 -9.71
CA LYS A 181 22.96 -27.64 -9.77
C LYS A 181 22.64 -26.42 -10.64
N PRO A 182 22.92 -25.18 -10.17
CA PRO A 182 23.33 -24.84 -8.80
C PRO A 182 22.27 -25.27 -7.76
N GLN A 183 22.62 -25.39 -6.48
CA GLN A 183 21.64 -25.77 -5.45
C GLN A 183 20.50 -24.74 -5.43
N PRO A 184 19.21 -25.16 -5.41
CA PRO A 184 18.12 -24.19 -5.39
C PRO A 184 18.21 -23.23 -4.22
N THR A 185 17.97 -21.95 -4.47
CA THR A 185 17.85 -20.93 -3.42
C THR A 185 16.42 -20.40 -3.40
N VAL A 186 15.78 -20.43 -2.22
CA VAL A 186 14.45 -19.87 -2.00
C VAL A 186 14.61 -18.58 -1.19
N TYR A 187 14.39 -17.45 -1.85
CA TYR A 187 14.22 -16.16 -1.18
C TYR A 187 12.82 -16.10 -0.57
N VAL A 188 12.70 -15.71 0.68
CA VAL A 188 11.42 -15.41 1.33
C VAL A 188 11.44 -13.92 1.66
N THR A 189 10.47 -13.19 1.12
CA THR A 189 10.46 -11.72 1.17
C THR A 189 9.06 -11.17 1.38
N GLY A 190 9.00 -9.97 1.94
CA GLY A 190 7.78 -9.21 2.10
C GLY A 190 8.06 -7.82 2.66
N HIS A 191 7.11 -6.93 2.43
CA HIS A 191 7.12 -5.57 2.95
C HIS A 191 6.02 -5.41 4.03
N SER A 192 6.23 -4.57 5.04
CA SER A 192 5.23 -4.29 6.10
C SER A 192 4.80 -5.58 6.82
N LEU A 193 3.50 -5.78 7.05
CA LEU A 193 2.95 -7.04 7.57
C LEU A 193 3.37 -8.25 6.72
N GLY A 194 3.55 -8.09 5.41
CA GLY A 194 4.12 -9.14 4.55
C GLY A 194 5.55 -9.53 4.95
N GLY A 195 6.36 -8.59 5.41
CA GLY A 195 7.70 -8.85 5.97
C GLY A 195 7.65 -9.56 7.33
N CYS A 196 6.66 -9.23 8.16
CA CYS A 196 6.39 -9.96 9.40
C CYS A 196 6.00 -11.42 9.11
N ILE A 197 5.06 -11.65 8.19
CA ILE A 197 4.65 -13.00 7.75
C ILE A 197 5.83 -13.74 7.12
N ALA A 198 6.62 -13.08 6.25
CA ALA A 198 7.79 -13.68 5.60
C ALA A 198 8.81 -14.21 6.63
N THR A 199 9.02 -13.49 7.73
CA THR A 199 9.89 -13.91 8.84
C THR A 199 9.41 -15.24 9.46
N MET A 200 8.10 -15.36 9.72
CA MET A 200 7.50 -16.59 10.25
C MET A 200 7.53 -17.72 9.21
N LEU A 201 7.13 -17.40 7.97
CA LEU A 201 7.04 -18.34 6.86
C LEU A 201 8.39 -18.95 6.50
N ALA A 202 9.46 -18.17 6.52
CA ALA A 202 10.79 -18.67 6.20
C ALA A 202 11.27 -19.75 7.19
N THR A 203 11.02 -19.55 8.49
CA THR A 203 11.36 -20.56 9.50
C THR A 203 10.44 -21.79 9.42
N TYR A 204 9.16 -21.60 9.12
CA TYR A 204 8.21 -22.69 8.84
C TYR A 204 8.66 -23.55 7.64
N LEU A 205 9.09 -22.92 6.53
CA LEU A 205 9.56 -23.61 5.33
C LEU A 205 10.88 -24.35 5.58
N GLN A 206 11.78 -23.78 6.37
CA GLN A 206 13.01 -24.48 6.80
C GLN A 206 12.75 -25.71 7.68
N ALA A 207 11.64 -25.74 8.41
CA ALA A 207 11.25 -26.87 9.24
C ALA A 207 10.62 -28.02 8.43
N GLN A 208 10.23 -27.77 7.18
CA GLN A 208 9.67 -28.80 6.30
C GLN A 208 10.74 -29.78 5.81
N THR A 209 10.28 -30.97 5.42
CA THR A 209 11.14 -31.96 4.75
C THR A 209 11.08 -31.79 3.25
N TRP A 210 12.23 -31.55 2.62
CA TRP A 210 12.37 -31.38 1.17
C TRP A 210 13.08 -32.59 0.57
N ALA A 211 12.31 -33.56 0.07
CA ALA A 211 12.83 -34.85 -0.38
C ALA A 211 13.71 -34.79 -1.64
N ALA A 212 13.46 -33.80 -2.52
CA ALA A 212 14.21 -33.59 -3.75
C ALA A 212 14.80 -32.17 -3.77
N ASN A 213 16.06 -32.06 -4.24
CA ASN A 213 16.79 -30.79 -4.39
C ASN A 213 16.63 -29.84 -3.20
N LYS A 214 17.05 -30.28 -2.00
CA LYS A 214 16.93 -29.51 -0.76
C LYS A 214 17.42 -28.06 -0.96
N PRO A 215 16.55 -27.05 -0.79
CA PRO A 215 16.92 -25.67 -1.05
C PRO A 215 17.76 -25.08 0.09
N GLN A 216 18.52 -24.04 -0.24
CA GLN A 216 18.97 -23.04 0.73
C GLN A 216 17.90 -21.95 0.87
N PHE A 217 17.78 -21.36 2.05
CA PHE A 217 16.82 -20.28 2.30
C PHE A 217 17.53 -18.96 2.56
N ALA A 218 17.06 -17.92 1.88
CA ALA A 218 17.43 -16.54 2.11
C ALA A 218 16.21 -15.76 2.61
N LEU A 219 16.37 -14.96 3.67
CA LEU A 219 15.32 -14.11 4.23
C LEU A 219 15.71 -12.64 4.04
N LEU A 220 14.92 -11.89 3.28
CA LEU A 220 15.07 -10.44 3.18
C LEU A 220 13.72 -9.79 3.46
N THR A 221 13.63 -8.99 4.51
CA THR A 221 12.38 -8.34 4.90
C THR A 221 12.54 -6.83 4.90
N PHE A 222 11.44 -6.14 4.57
CA PHE A 222 11.40 -4.69 4.44
C PHE A 222 10.28 -4.16 5.31
N ALA A 223 10.55 -3.08 6.05
CA ALA A 223 9.53 -2.39 6.83
C ALA A 223 8.75 -3.28 7.83
N ALA A 224 9.31 -4.42 8.25
CA ALA A 224 8.55 -5.44 8.97
C ALA A 224 8.38 -5.09 10.46
N PRO A 225 7.14 -5.09 11.00
CA PRO A 225 6.94 -5.02 12.45
C PRO A 225 7.40 -6.32 13.13
N THR A 226 7.56 -6.30 14.44
CA THR A 226 7.99 -7.46 15.23
C THR A 226 6.90 -8.52 15.29
N ALA A 227 7.20 -9.74 14.83
CA ALA A 227 6.27 -10.86 14.93
C ALA A 227 6.14 -11.46 16.34
N GLY A 228 7.20 -11.38 17.16
CA GLY A 228 7.23 -12.13 18.42
C GLY A 228 8.22 -11.65 19.46
N LEU A 229 8.28 -12.44 20.54
CA LEU A 229 9.15 -12.17 21.68
C LEU A 229 10.59 -12.59 21.38
N LYS A 230 11.48 -12.37 22.36
CA LYS A 230 12.89 -12.79 22.27
C LYS A 230 13.08 -14.25 21.84
N SER A 231 12.23 -15.17 22.31
CA SER A 231 12.33 -16.59 21.92
C SER A 231 12.13 -16.81 20.43
N PHE A 232 11.30 -16.01 19.76
CA PHE A 232 11.13 -16.05 18.32
C PHE A 232 12.28 -15.37 17.58
N ALA A 233 12.74 -14.21 18.06
CA ALA A 233 13.91 -13.54 17.47
C ALA A 233 15.17 -14.43 17.50
N ASP A 234 15.48 -15.02 18.67
CA ASP A 234 16.59 -15.96 18.83
C ASP A 234 16.42 -17.18 17.92
N TYR A 235 15.19 -17.68 17.77
CA TYR A 235 14.89 -18.80 16.89
C TYR A 235 15.21 -18.46 15.42
N VAL A 236 14.73 -17.31 14.91
CA VAL A 236 15.01 -16.84 13.55
C VAL A 236 16.52 -16.67 13.34
N ASP A 237 17.22 -16.02 14.27
CA ASP A 237 18.65 -15.75 14.16
C ASP A 237 19.51 -17.04 14.25
N SER A 238 18.99 -18.11 14.86
CA SER A 238 19.69 -19.41 14.95
C SER A 238 19.66 -20.24 13.67
N ARG A 239 18.82 -19.88 12.68
CA ARG A 239 18.58 -20.70 11.49
C ARG A 239 19.75 -20.64 10.49
N PRO A 240 20.00 -21.72 9.72
CA PRO A 240 21.02 -21.75 8.68
C PRO A 240 20.55 -21.01 7.41
N TRP A 241 20.74 -19.70 7.39
CA TRP A 241 20.43 -18.85 6.23
C TRP A 241 21.59 -18.82 5.22
N SER A 242 21.28 -18.82 3.92
CA SER A 242 22.26 -18.40 2.90
C SER A 242 22.42 -16.88 2.88
N LEU A 243 21.36 -16.15 3.24
CA LEU A 243 21.35 -14.71 3.46
C LEU A 243 20.21 -14.35 4.44
N ASN A 244 20.46 -13.46 5.40
CA ASN A 244 19.44 -12.96 6.32
C ASN A 244 19.63 -11.45 6.52
N GLU A 245 18.72 -10.65 5.97
CA GLU A 245 18.79 -9.20 6.04
C GLU A 245 17.43 -8.58 6.41
N ARG A 246 17.44 -7.74 7.44
CA ARG A 246 16.29 -6.90 7.80
C ARG A 246 16.56 -5.47 7.35
N HIS A 247 15.85 -5.03 6.32
CA HIS A 247 15.96 -3.69 5.75
C HIS A 247 14.93 -2.75 6.38
N VAL A 248 15.40 -1.61 6.88
CA VAL A 248 14.56 -0.61 7.54
C VAL A 248 14.91 0.80 7.08
N ASN A 249 13.89 1.60 6.87
CA ASN A 249 14.05 3.05 6.78
C ASN A 249 14.16 3.61 8.21
N ALA A 250 15.17 4.44 8.46
CA ALA A 250 15.43 5.02 9.77
C ALA A 250 14.23 5.81 10.35
N TYR A 251 13.36 6.31 9.46
CA TYR A 251 12.20 7.16 9.78
C TYR A 251 10.86 6.51 9.41
N ASP A 252 10.84 5.18 9.24
CA ASP A 252 9.61 4.40 9.13
C ASP A 252 9.18 3.87 10.51
N LEU A 253 7.91 4.09 10.85
CA LEU A 253 7.34 3.78 12.16
C LEU A 253 7.18 2.28 12.34
N VAL A 254 6.81 1.59 11.25
CA VAL A 254 6.30 0.21 11.32
C VAL A 254 7.33 -0.78 11.86
N PRO A 255 8.62 -0.74 11.47
CA PRO A 255 9.65 -1.59 12.07
C PRO A 255 9.89 -1.41 13.56
N ARG A 256 9.46 -0.28 14.14
CA ARG A 256 9.59 0.01 15.57
C ARG A 256 8.46 -0.65 16.37
N ALA A 257 7.29 -0.85 15.77
CA ALA A 257 6.22 -1.65 16.36
C ALA A 257 6.70 -3.11 16.50
N TRP A 258 6.81 -3.70 17.69
CA TRP A 258 6.41 -3.26 19.05
C TRP A 258 7.59 -3.22 20.02
N SER A 259 8.79 -3.06 19.47
CA SER A 259 10.04 -3.07 20.24
C SER A 259 10.50 -1.68 20.69
N ASP A 260 10.11 -0.60 19.99
CA ASP A 260 10.73 0.72 20.17
C ASP A 260 9.87 1.90 19.64
N LEU A 261 8.53 1.82 19.71
CA LEU A 261 7.63 2.90 19.25
C LEU A 261 7.85 4.26 19.94
N PRO A 262 8.17 4.35 21.24
CA PRO A 262 8.33 5.66 21.90
C PRO A 262 9.39 6.58 21.28
N VAL A 263 10.37 6.04 20.57
CA VAL A 263 11.42 6.82 19.88
C VAL A 263 10.84 7.71 18.77
N ALA A 264 9.73 7.30 18.15
CA ALA A 264 9.07 8.08 17.09
C ALA A 264 8.47 9.41 17.56
N LYS A 265 8.33 9.63 18.88
CA LYS A 265 7.74 10.87 19.43
C LYS A 265 8.56 12.13 19.12
N ASN A 266 9.83 11.99 18.71
CA ASN A 266 10.74 13.10 18.42
C ASN A 266 11.46 12.99 17.07
N TRP A 267 11.00 12.09 16.19
CA TRP A 267 11.85 11.56 15.13
C TRP A 267 12.00 12.38 13.86
N TYR A 268 10.97 13.06 13.35
CA TYR A 268 11.11 13.77 12.08
C TYR A 268 11.89 15.06 12.33
N PRO A 269 13.15 15.13 11.86
CA PRO A 269 13.91 16.37 11.95
C PRO A 269 13.29 17.39 11.00
N GLY A 270 13.56 18.68 11.25
CA GLY A 270 13.21 19.69 10.27
C GLY A 270 13.88 19.37 8.92
N PRO A 271 13.17 19.47 7.79
CA PRO A 271 11.87 20.14 7.60
C PRO A 271 10.63 19.26 7.77
N GLY A 272 10.75 18.00 8.20
CA GLY A 272 9.61 17.11 8.44
C GLY A 272 8.71 17.55 9.59
N PRO A 273 7.51 16.96 9.71
CA PRO A 273 6.48 17.39 10.64
C PRO A 273 6.81 16.90 12.06
N ALA A 274 7.01 17.84 12.98
CA ALA A 274 7.21 17.49 14.38
C ALA A 274 5.95 16.86 14.99
N ALA A 275 6.11 15.85 15.85
CA ALA A 275 4.97 15.24 16.55
C ALA A 275 4.26 16.28 17.45
N GLY A 276 2.97 16.52 17.15
CA GLY A 276 2.03 17.24 18.01
C GLY A 276 1.74 16.52 19.31
N GLU A 277 1.02 17.17 20.22
CA GLU A 277 0.58 16.51 21.47
C GLU A 277 -0.39 15.37 21.15
N GLU A 278 -1.33 15.59 20.23
CA GLU A 278 -2.25 14.57 19.72
C GLU A 278 -1.50 13.35 19.16
N VAL A 279 -0.48 13.58 18.34
CA VAL A 279 0.38 12.51 17.80
C VAL A 279 1.09 11.75 18.92
N LYS A 280 1.61 12.43 19.94
CA LYS A 280 2.30 11.77 21.06
C LYS A 280 1.35 10.93 21.91
N VAL A 281 0.11 11.39 22.10
CA VAL A 281 -0.96 10.61 22.74
C VAL A 281 -1.26 9.37 21.91
N LEU A 282 -1.51 9.53 20.60
CA LEU A 282 -1.76 8.42 19.68
C LEU A 282 -0.64 7.35 19.74
N LEU A 283 0.63 7.76 19.62
CA LEU A 283 1.77 6.83 19.70
C LEU A 283 1.85 6.12 21.06
N THR A 284 1.39 6.75 22.14
CA THR A 284 1.34 6.14 23.47
C THR A 284 0.21 5.12 23.56
N GLU A 285 -0.97 5.43 23.04
CA GLU A 285 -2.12 4.51 23.01
C GLU A 285 -1.80 3.28 22.17
N ILE A 286 -1.17 3.47 21.02
CA ILE A 286 -0.66 2.39 20.17
C ILE A 286 0.30 1.51 20.98
N ASP A 287 1.35 2.06 21.62
CA ASP A 287 2.31 1.26 22.42
C ASP A 287 1.64 0.43 23.54
N LEU A 288 0.54 0.91 24.12
CA LEU A 288 -0.19 0.20 25.18
C LEU A 288 -0.88 -1.08 24.68
N LEU A 289 -1.10 -1.24 23.37
CA LEU A 289 -1.70 -2.44 22.79
C LEU A 289 -0.90 -3.71 23.11
N ARG A 290 0.41 -3.61 23.36
CA ARG A 290 1.26 -4.75 23.73
C ARG A 290 0.95 -5.35 25.10
N LYS A 291 0.14 -4.69 25.95
CA LYS A 291 -0.27 -5.17 27.29
C LYS A 291 0.91 -5.68 28.16
N GLY A 292 2.06 -5.01 28.08
CA GLY A 292 3.26 -5.35 28.84
C GLY A 292 4.19 -6.40 28.20
N ASN A 293 3.80 -7.01 27.07
CA ASN A 293 4.68 -7.88 26.30
C ASN A 293 5.92 -7.12 25.79
N VAL A 294 7.06 -7.83 25.70
CA VAL A 294 8.34 -7.30 25.23
C VAL A 294 8.74 -7.97 23.92
N TYR A 295 8.39 -7.32 22.83
CA TYR A 295 8.70 -7.79 21.48
C TYR A 295 10.14 -7.47 21.09
N VAL A 296 10.73 -8.34 20.27
CA VAL A 296 12.13 -8.23 19.83
C VAL A 296 12.21 -8.46 18.33
N GLN A 297 12.87 -7.56 17.61
CA GLN A 297 13.18 -7.78 16.20
C GLN A 297 14.26 -8.86 16.04
N PRO A 298 14.12 -9.81 15.10
CA PRO A 298 15.25 -10.62 14.64
C PRO A 298 16.38 -9.72 14.13
N SER A 299 17.62 -10.14 14.37
CA SER A 299 18.80 -9.38 13.96
C SER A 299 18.76 -7.91 14.44
N ALA A 300 18.23 -7.68 15.64
CA ALA A 300 18.01 -6.34 16.22
C ALA A 300 19.30 -5.48 16.23
N THR A 301 20.46 -6.11 16.38
CA THR A 301 21.75 -5.42 16.49
C THR A 301 22.40 -5.11 15.14
N SER A 302 21.85 -5.56 14.01
CA SER A 302 22.44 -5.35 12.69
C SER A 302 21.41 -5.17 11.55
N PRO A 303 20.43 -4.27 11.67
CA PRO A 303 19.58 -3.91 10.52
C PRO A 303 20.38 -3.31 9.38
N LYS A 304 19.92 -3.54 8.14
CA LYS A 304 20.31 -2.76 6.98
C LYS A 304 19.46 -1.48 6.97
N THR A 305 20.05 -0.38 7.41
CA THR A 305 19.32 0.89 7.56
C THR A 305 19.52 1.76 6.32
N VAL A 306 18.43 2.27 5.76
CA VAL A 306 18.41 3.28 4.70
C VAL A 306 17.88 4.62 5.23
N ASN A 307 18.11 5.70 4.47
CA ASN A 307 17.63 7.06 4.80
C ASN A 307 18.09 7.57 6.18
N ALA A 308 19.33 7.29 6.59
CA ALA A 308 19.82 7.65 7.93
C ALA A 308 19.84 9.17 8.19
N ASP A 309 19.92 9.99 7.14
CA ASP A 309 20.02 11.46 7.18
C ASP A 309 18.69 12.18 6.91
N TYR A 310 17.59 11.44 6.73
CA TYR A 310 16.28 11.97 6.38
C TYR A 310 16.25 12.73 5.04
N SER A 311 17.13 12.36 4.10
CA SER A 311 17.19 12.99 2.78
C SER A 311 15.96 12.70 1.91
N ALA A 312 15.25 11.59 2.15
CA ALA A 312 13.98 11.26 1.50
C ALA A 312 12.79 11.54 2.45
N TYR A 313 11.97 12.54 2.12
CA TYR A 313 10.75 12.93 2.85
C TYR A 313 9.76 13.62 1.90
N ASP A 314 8.51 13.79 2.32
CA ASP A 314 7.51 14.51 1.54
C ASP A 314 7.58 16.01 1.88
N LYS A 315 7.84 16.83 0.87
CA LYS A 315 8.07 18.27 1.04
C LYS A 315 6.79 19.06 1.31
N GLU A 316 5.63 18.44 1.09
CA GLU A 316 4.35 19.07 1.36
C GLU A 316 3.85 18.82 2.79
N LEU A 317 4.41 17.81 3.47
CA LEU A 317 4.00 17.37 4.81
C LEU A 317 4.98 17.88 5.86
N VAL A 318 4.89 19.16 6.20
CA VAL A 318 5.89 19.87 7.04
C VAL A 318 5.28 20.57 8.24
N ASN A 319 3.95 20.69 8.29
CA ASN A 319 3.23 21.33 9.37
C ASN A 319 3.13 20.42 10.59
N LYS A 320 2.95 21.03 11.76
CA LYS A 320 2.83 20.31 13.03
C LYS A 320 1.39 19.82 13.25
N THR A 321 0.81 19.16 12.26
CA THR A 321 -0.56 18.60 12.31
C THR A 321 -0.50 17.08 12.35
N THR A 322 -1.59 16.47 12.83
CA THR A 322 -1.72 15.01 12.83
C THR A 322 -1.76 14.46 11.40
N GLY A 323 -2.40 15.18 10.46
CA GLY A 323 -2.45 14.83 9.04
C GLY A 323 -1.06 14.76 8.40
N ASP A 324 -0.24 15.80 8.57
CA ASP A 324 1.11 15.81 8.02
C ASP A 324 2.00 14.73 8.63
N PHE A 325 1.92 14.52 9.94
CA PHE A 325 2.70 13.47 10.61
C PHE A 325 2.34 12.07 10.09
N LEU A 326 1.05 11.73 10.00
CA LEU A 326 0.60 10.43 9.52
C LEU A 326 0.84 10.26 8.01
N GLY A 327 0.67 11.32 7.21
CA GLY A 327 1.05 11.29 5.80
C GLY A 327 2.55 11.04 5.62
N GLN A 328 3.38 11.63 6.48
CA GLN A 328 4.82 11.41 6.44
C GLN A 328 5.17 9.98 6.88
N VAL A 329 4.46 9.39 7.85
CA VAL A 329 4.56 7.95 8.18
C VAL A 329 4.27 7.10 6.96
N ALA A 330 3.15 7.35 6.26
CA ALA A 330 2.78 6.63 5.05
C ALA A 330 3.85 6.75 3.95
N PHE A 331 4.40 7.96 3.73
CA PHE A 331 5.49 8.17 2.79
C PHE A 331 6.73 7.34 3.16
N GLN A 332 7.18 7.40 4.41
CA GLN A 332 8.40 6.68 4.83
C GLN A 332 8.23 5.17 4.77
N HIS A 333 6.99 4.68 4.94
CA HIS A 333 6.63 3.28 4.88
C HIS A 333 6.34 2.76 3.46
N ALA A 334 6.19 3.62 2.44
CA ALA A 334 5.72 3.18 1.14
C ALA A 334 6.71 2.26 0.40
N ASN A 335 6.19 1.27 -0.35
CA ASN A 335 7.00 0.41 -1.23
C ASN A 335 7.87 1.23 -2.20
N SER A 336 7.32 2.30 -2.78
CA SER A 336 8.03 3.20 -3.69
C SER A 336 9.21 3.92 -3.02
N THR A 337 9.07 4.29 -1.75
CA THR A 337 10.13 4.91 -0.95
C THR A 337 11.27 3.93 -0.70
N TYR A 338 10.96 2.71 -0.26
CA TYR A 338 11.98 1.67 -0.08
C TYR A 338 12.69 1.29 -1.38
N LEU A 339 11.97 1.13 -2.49
CA LEU A 339 12.56 0.90 -3.81
C LEU A 339 13.53 2.01 -4.19
N THR A 340 13.11 3.27 -4.04
CA THR A 340 13.94 4.45 -4.34
C THR A 340 15.20 4.50 -3.48
N LEU A 341 15.06 4.27 -2.17
CA LEU A 341 16.18 4.27 -1.22
C LEU A 341 17.19 3.15 -1.48
N LEU A 342 16.75 2.02 -2.04
CA LEU A 342 17.61 0.92 -2.48
C LEU A 342 18.16 1.12 -3.90
N GLY A 343 17.80 2.21 -4.58
CA GLY A 343 18.16 2.46 -5.99
C GLY A 343 17.52 1.47 -6.97
N ALA A 344 16.40 0.83 -6.59
CA ALA A 344 15.62 -0.03 -7.46
C ALA A 344 14.56 0.80 -8.23
N PRO A 345 14.23 0.41 -9.48
CA PRO A 345 13.11 0.98 -10.21
C PRO A 345 11.80 0.84 -9.44
N VAL A 346 11.01 1.91 -9.40
CA VAL A 346 9.67 1.89 -8.79
C VAL A 346 8.75 1.01 -9.63
N VAL A 347 8.01 0.14 -8.94
CA VAL A 347 7.05 -0.77 -9.55
C VAL A 347 5.77 -0.01 -9.93
N PRO A 348 5.17 -0.23 -11.12
CA PRO A 348 3.90 0.38 -11.49
C PRO A 348 2.80 0.15 -10.45
N ALA A 349 2.13 1.21 -10.04
CA ALA A 349 1.04 1.16 -9.06
C ALA A 349 -0.34 0.97 -9.74
N GLY A 350 -1.35 0.68 -8.91
CA GLY A 350 -2.76 0.70 -9.34
C GLY A 350 -3.21 2.07 -9.85
N PRO A 351 -4.39 2.14 -10.48
CA PRO A 351 -4.92 3.38 -11.03
C PRO A 351 -5.22 4.39 -9.91
N VAL A 352 -5.18 5.68 -10.25
CA VAL A 352 -5.56 6.78 -9.36
C VAL A 352 -6.58 7.65 -10.07
N VAL A 353 -7.68 7.97 -9.40
CA VAL A 353 -8.65 8.97 -9.87
C VAL A 353 -8.39 10.26 -9.12
N THR A 354 -8.15 11.35 -9.85
CA THR A 354 -7.91 12.68 -9.26
C THR A 354 -9.07 13.65 -9.49
N ALA A 355 -9.96 13.37 -10.44
CA ALA A 355 -11.16 14.17 -10.68
C ALA A 355 -12.22 13.41 -11.48
N VAL A 356 -13.48 13.72 -11.18
CA VAL A 356 -14.69 13.31 -11.90
C VAL A 356 -15.39 14.55 -12.46
N LYS A 357 -15.79 14.55 -13.75
CA LYS A 357 -16.51 15.68 -14.35
C LYS A 357 -17.57 15.24 -15.38
N PRO A 358 -18.83 15.70 -15.30
CA PRO A 358 -19.40 16.48 -14.21
C PRO A 358 -19.44 15.68 -12.89
N THR A 359 -19.50 16.37 -11.75
CA THR A 359 -19.59 15.73 -10.41
C THR A 359 -21.02 15.36 -10.03
N ALA A 360 -22.00 15.63 -10.90
CA ALA A 360 -23.39 15.28 -10.70
C ALA A 360 -24.11 15.08 -12.05
N GLY A 361 -25.16 14.27 -12.04
CA GLY A 361 -26.03 13.99 -13.19
C GLY A 361 -26.93 12.79 -12.98
N GLU A 362 -27.82 12.53 -13.92
CA GLU A 362 -28.70 11.34 -13.92
C GLU A 362 -27.95 10.10 -14.46
N GLY A 363 -28.59 8.93 -14.41
CA GLY A 363 -28.18 7.79 -15.23
C GLY A 363 -28.02 8.17 -16.70
N SER A 364 -27.10 7.52 -17.41
CA SER A 364 -26.67 7.85 -18.77
C SER A 364 -25.84 9.13 -18.93
N THR A 365 -25.50 9.84 -17.85
CA THR A 365 -24.60 11.01 -17.92
C THR A 365 -23.21 10.58 -18.38
N GLN A 366 -22.67 11.23 -19.42
CA GLN A 366 -21.27 11.05 -19.80
C GLN A 366 -20.35 11.73 -18.79
N VAL A 367 -19.45 10.96 -18.20
CA VAL A 367 -18.51 11.39 -17.18
C VAL A 367 -17.07 11.22 -17.67
N ILE A 368 -16.23 12.21 -17.40
CA ILE A 368 -14.81 12.21 -17.66
C ILE A 368 -14.09 12.01 -16.33
N LEU A 369 -13.33 10.92 -16.23
CA LEU A 369 -12.39 10.67 -15.15
C LEU A 369 -11.01 11.16 -15.58
N THR A 370 -10.35 11.92 -14.72
CA THR A 370 -8.94 12.31 -14.88
C THR A 370 -8.12 11.65 -13.78
N GLY A 371 -6.91 11.21 -14.11
CA GLY A 371 -6.07 10.48 -13.18
C GLY A 371 -4.82 9.91 -13.83
N SER A 372 -4.37 8.74 -13.36
CA SER A 372 -3.20 8.05 -13.88
C SER A 372 -3.33 6.53 -13.73
N GLY A 373 -2.52 5.78 -14.48
CA GLY A 373 -2.49 4.32 -14.38
C GLY A 373 -3.69 3.64 -15.04
N PHE A 374 -4.41 4.35 -15.91
CA PHE A 374 -5.50 3.76 -16.68
C PHE A 374 -4.92 2.96 -17.86
N GLY A 375 -5.30 1.69 -17.94
CA GLY A 375 -4.91 0.76 -19.00
C GLY A 375 -6.11 0.25 -19.80
N ALA A 376 -5.86 -0.52 -20.84
CA ALA A 376 -6.93 -1.13 -21.65
C ALA A 376 -7.82 -2.10 -20.85
N ASP A 377 -7.35 -2.58 -19.70
CA ASP A 377 -8.07 -3.43 -18.75
C ASP A 377 -8.83 -2.63 -17.67
N SER A 378 -8.97 -1.31 -17.84
CA SER A 378 -9.70 -0.47 -16.88
C SER A 378 -11.19 -0.76 -16.90
N VAL A 379 -11.74 -1.06 -15.73
CA VAL A 379 -13.19 -1.09 -15.47
C VAL A 379 -13.55 0.04 -14.50
N VAL A 380 -14.76 0.60 -14.63
CA VAL A 380 -15.23 1.73 -13.83
C VAL A 380 -16.46 1.28 -13.03
N ASP A 381 -16.48 1.60 -11.74
CA ASP A 381 -17.60 1.37 -10.85
C ASP A 381 -18.07 2.72 -10.25
N PHE A 382 -19.39 2.96 -10.25
CA PHE A 382 -20.05 4.07 -9.55
C PHE A 382 -20.65 3.52 -8.26
N GLY A 383 -19.92 3.65 -7.16
CA GLY A 383 -20.24 2.95 -5.92
C GLY A 383 -20.27 1.43 -6.15
N PRO A 384 -21.35 0.71 -5.79
CA PRO A 384 -21.45 -0.73 -6.03
C PRO A 384 -21.90 -1.09 -7.45
N ILE A 385 -22.14 -0.11 -8.35
CA ILE A 385 -22.74 -0.36 -9.66
C ILE A 385 -21.65 -0.29 -10.75
N PRO A 386 -21.39 -1.39 -11.47
CA PRO A 386 -20.40 -1.38 -12.54
C PRO A 386 -20.92 -0.65 -13.78
N CYS A 387 -20.05 0.12 -14.44
CA CYS A 387 -20.29 0.56 -15.82
C CYS A 387 -20.27 -0.64 -16.77
N ALA A 388 -21.02 -0.58 -17.87
CA ALA A 388 -20.86 -1.54 -18.95
C ALA A 388 -19.53 -1.31 -19.68
N ASP A 389 -18.84 -2.39 -20.10
CA ASP A 389 -17.53 -2.30 -20.77
C ASP A 389 -17.57 -1.41 -22.02
N ALA A 390 -18.68 -1.45 -22.78
CA ALA A 390 -18.87 -0.63 -23.99
C ALA A 390 -18.92 0.88 -23.71
N ASP A 391 -19.23 1.26 -22.47
CA ASP A 391 -19.36 2.64 -22.03
C ASP A 391 -18.07 3.21 -21.46
N VAL A 392 -17.04 2.38 -21.27
CA VAL A 392 -15.73 2.78 -20.74
C VAL A 392 -14.73 2.93 -21.89
N LYS A 393 -14.24 4.15 -22.11
CA LYS A 393 -13.24 4.46 -23.13
C LYS A 393 -12.02 5.11 -22.50
N VAL A 394 -10.91 4.38 -22.51
CA VAL A 394 -9.62 4.83 -21.96
C VAL A 394 -8.85 5.60 -23.02
N ASP A 395 -8.39 6.79 -22.68
CA ASP A 395 -7.52 7.58 -23.55
C ASP A 395 -6.12 6.94 -23.65
N PRO A 396 -5.47 6.93 -24.84
CA PRO A 396 -4.15 6.32 -25.00
C PRO A 396 -3.04 6.89 -24.09
N SER A 397 -3.22 8.10 -23.55
CA SER A 397 -2.30 8.66 -22.54
C SER A 397 -2.33 7.93 -21.20
N GLY A 398 -3.38 7.14 -20.92
CA GLY A 398 -3.59 6.49 -19.63
C GLY A 398 -3.96 7.44 -18.49
N THR A 399 -4.35 8.68 -18.81
CA THR A 399 -4.69 9.72 -17.82
C THR A 399 -6.15 10.17 -17.84
N ARG A 400 -6.94 9.67 -18.79
CA ARG A 400 -8.35 10.02 -18.94
C ARG A 400 -9.20 8.80 -19.28
N ILE A 401 -10.39 8.72 -18.70
CA ILE A 401 -11.44 7.77 -19.09
C ILE A 401 -12.71 8.57 -19.39
N THR A 402 -13.38 8.24 -20.49
CA THR A 402 -14.78 8.62 -20.71
C THR A 402 -15.65 7.42 -20.32
N ALA A 403 -16.56 7.61 -19.38
CA ALA A 403 -17.50 6.61 -18.89
C ALA A 403 -18.95 7.11 -19.07
N ILE A 404 -19.92 6.21 -19.15
CA ILE A 404 -21.35 6.55 -19.00
C ILE A 404 -21.79 6.07 -17.62
N ALA A 405 -22.35 6.99 -16.83
CA ALA A 405 -22.84 6.68 -15.50
C ALA A 405 -24.03 5.70 -15.61
N PRO A 406 -24.02 4.55 -14.90
CA PRO A 406 -25.17 3.67 -14.82
C PRO A 406 -26.29 4.35 -14.02
N ASP A 407 -27.51 3.80 -14.05
CA ASP A 407 -28.58 4.25 -13.16
C ASP A 407 -28.18 4.03 -11.70
N GLY A 408 -28.40 5.03 -10.85
CA GLY A 408 -27.99 5.03 -9.46
C GLY A 408 -28.69 6.12 -8.66
N THR A 409 -28.40 6.19 -7.35
CA THR A 409 -28.96 7.21 -6.45
C THR A 409 -27.91 7.65 -5.42
N GLY A 410 -28.06 8.85 -4.87
CA GLY A 410 -27.17 9.36 -3.81
C GLY A 410 -25.79 9.78 -4.31
N ILE A 411 -24.85 9.92 -3.37
CA ILE A 411 -23.44 10.23 -3.65
C ILE A 411 -22.65 8.93 -3.59
N VAL A 412 -21.86 8.67 -4.63
CA VAL A 412 -21.04 7.48 -4.75
C VAL A 412 -19.59 7.81 -5.08
N ASP A 413 -18.66 6.97 -4.62
CA ASP A 413 -17.28 7.02 -5.10
C ASP A 413 -17.19 6.38 -6.49
N VAL A 414 -16.58 7.09 -7.44
CA VAL A 414 -16.26 6.57 -8.77
C VAL A 414 -14.85 6.02 -8.73
N ARG A 415 -14.73 4.70 -8.89
CA ARG A 415 -13.45 3.99 -8.78
C ARG A 415 -13.10 3.30 -10.08
N VAL A 416 -11.81 3.28 -10.40
CA VAL A 416 -11.27 2.57 -11.55
C VAL A 416 -10.50 1.37 -11.06
N THR A 417 -10.73 0.19 -11.64
CA THR A 417 -9.98 -1.04 -11.35
C THR A 417 -9.19 -1.47 -12.57
N THR A 418 -7.92 -1.85 -12.38
CA THR A 418 -7.09 -2.56 -13.35
C THR A 418 -6.54 -3.84 -12.71
N SER A 419 -5.75 -4.59 -13.48
CA SER A 419 -4.94 -5.71 -12.97
C SER A 419 -3.93 -5.32 -11.89
N LEU A 420 -3.60 -4.03 -11.74
CA LEU A 420 -2.67 -3.52 -10.73
C LEU A 420 -3.37 -3.08 -9.43
N GLY A 421 -4.71 -3.04 -9.39
CA GLY A 421 -5.48 -2.68 -8.21
C GLY A 421 -6.71 -1.82 -8.54
N THR A 422 -7.41 -1.39 -7.50
CA THR A 422 -8.51 -0.41 -7.63
C THR A 422 -8.07 0.91 -7.03
N SER A 423 -8.41 2.01 -7.69
CA SER A 423 -8.11 3.35 -7.19
C SER A 423 -8.66 3.58 -5.79
N PRO A 424 -7.99 4.32 -4.91
CA PRO A 424 -8.57 4.72 -3.64
C PRO A 424 -9.88 5.49 -3.83
N ALA A 425 -10.79 5.40 -2.86
CA ALA A 425 -11.89 6.35 -2.76
C ALA A 425 -11.32 7.69 -2.32
N VAL A 426 -11.61 8.75 -3.07
CA VAL A 426 -11.14 10.11 -2.77
C VAL A 426 -12.29 11.09 -2.95
N PRO A 427 -12.35 12.19 -2.19
CA PRO A 427 -13.45 13.15 -2.28
C PRO A 427 -13.64 13.74 -3.71
N LEU A 428 -12.55 14.00 -4.44
CA LEU A 428 -12.61 14.47 -5.84
C LEU A 428 -13.04 13.39 -6.84
N GLY A 429 -13.14 12.15 -6.38
CA GLY A 429 -13.59 10.97 -7.12
C GLY A 429 -15.08 10.70 -6.96
N GLN A 430 -15.86 11.60 -6.35
CA GLN A 430 -17.28 11.36 -6.07
C GLN A 430 -18.22 11.90 -7.16
N PHE A 431 -19.36 11.23 -7.32
CA PHE A 431 -20.45 11.59 -8.23
C PHE A 431 -21.80 11.57 -7.50
N ALA A 432 -22.65 12.58 -7.76
CA ALA A 432 -23.99 12.68 -7.19
C ALA A 432 -25.09 12.42 -8.23
N TYR A 433 -25.99 11.50 -7.94
CA TYR A 433 -27.19 11.23 -8.74
C TYR A 433 -28.35 12.19 -8.42
N ASP A 434 -29.24 12.40 -9.39
CA ASP A 434 -30.59 12.95 -9.25
C ASP A 434 -30.68 14.34 -8.58
N ASN A 435 -29.82 15.28 -8.99
CA ASN A 435 -29.68 16.62 -8.38
C ASN A 435 -29.34 16.63 -6.88
N GLY A 436 -28.79 15.54 -6.34
CA GLY A 436 -28.20 15.53 -5.00
C GLY A 436 -27.12 16.62 -4.84
N PRO A 437 -26.87 17.12 -3.60
CA PRO A 437 -25.85 18.14 -3.39
C PRO A 437 -24.50 17.59 -3.85
N ALA A 438 -23.86 18.25 -4.82
CA ALA A 438 -22.55 17.85 -5.31
C ALA A 438 -21.54 17.80 -4.14
N PRO A 439 -20.63 16.81 -4.11
CA PRO A 439 -19.56 16.75 -3.12
C PRO A 439 -18.77 18.07 -3.07
N VAL A 440 -18.67 18.65 -1.87
CA VAL A 440 -17.88 19.86 -1.62
C VAL A 440 -16.50 19.42 -1.18
N VAL A 441 -15.47 19.86 -1.89
CA VAL A 441 -14.08 19.46 -1.60
C VAL A 441 -13.18 20.67 -1.70
N VAL A 442 -12.24 20.80 -0.76
CA VAL A 442 -11.12 21.74 -0.85
C VAL A 442 -9.88 20.97 -1.29
N SER A 443 -9.27 21.38 -2.39
CA SER A 443 -8.07 20.73 -2.95
C SER A 443 -6.81 21.57 -2.83
N ALA A 444 -6.93 22.88 -2.57
CA ALA A 444 -5.80 23.73 -2.21
C ALA A 444 -6.27 25.07 -1.60
N VAL A 445 -5.49 25.60 -0.66
CA VAL A 445 -5.57 26.98 -0.16
C VAL A 445 -4.29 27.74 -0.53
N SER A 446 -4.40 28.95 -1.06
CA SER A 446 -3.24 29.77 -1.43
C SER A 446 -3.48 31.27 -1.17
N PRO A 447 -2.57 31.98 -0.47
CA PRO A 447 -1.40 31.43 0.21
C PRO A 447 -1.78 30.52 1.39
N ARG A 448 -0.94 29.51 1.69
CA ARG A 448 -1.11 28.60 2.85
C ARG A 448 -0.71 29.25 4.20
N SER A 449 -0.29 30.51 4.19
CA SER A 449 0.00 31.25 5.42
C SER A 449 -0.25 32.75 5.27
N GLY A 450 -0.55 33.42 6.40
CA GLY A 450 -0.84 34.85 6.41
C GLY A 450 -1.43 35.33 7.73
N LYS A 451 -1.70 36.64 7.82
CA LYS A 451 -2.32 37.28 8.98
C LYS A 451 -3.84 37.34 8.78
N ALA A 452 -4.57 37.70 9.84
CA ALA A 452 -5.97 38.10 9.68
C ALA A 452 -6.08 39.22 8.64
N GLY A 453 -7.07 39.14 7.74
CA GLY A 453 -7.24 40.03 6.60
C GLY A 453 -6.50 39.60 5.33
N THR A 454 -5.63 38.58 5.38
CA THR A 454 -5.04 38.01 4.16
C THR A 454 -6.15 37.42 3.28
N GLN A 455 -6.11 37.74 1.98
CA GLN A 455 -6.98 37.11 1.00
C GLN A 455 -6.39 35.77 0.57
N VAL A 456 -7.20 34.73 0.58
CA VAL A 456 -6.83 33.39 0.09
C VAL A 456 -7.73 32.98 -1.07
N THR A 457 -7.14 32.28 -2.03
CA THR A 457 -7.82 31.52 -3.07
C THR A 457 -7.94 30.07 -2.62
N ILE A 458 -9.16 29.54 -2.66
CA ILE A 458 -9.50 28.17 -2.30
C ILE A 458 -9.94 27.47 -3.60
N ASN A 459 -9.18 26.45 -4.00
CA ASN A 459 -9.51 25.60 -5.13
C ASN A 459 -10.21 24.32 -4.64
N GLY A 460 -11.07 23.75 -5.47
CA GLY A 460 -11.84 22.58 -5.08
C GLY A 460 -12.91 22.16 -6.07
N SER A 461 -13.96 21.54 -5.56
CA SER A 461 -15.15 21.13 -6.33
C SER A 461 -16.43 21.33 -5.52
N GLY A 462 -17.56 21.36 -6.23
CA GLY A 462 -18.89 21.46 -5.61
C GLY A 462 -19.22 22.83 -5.02
N PHE A 463 -18.43 23.86 -5.32
CA PHE A 463 -18.73 25.20 -4.82
C PHE A 463 -19.96 25.78 -5.50
N ALA A 464 -20.80 26.48 -4.74
CA ALA A 464 -21.97 27.16 -5.25
C ALA A 464 -22.16 28.51 -4.54
N GLN A 465 -22.93 29.40 -5.16
CA GLN A 465 -23.24 30.70 -4.55
C GLN A 465 -23.87 30.51 -3.18
N GLY A 466 -23.46 31.33 -2.21
CA GLY A 466 -23.86 31.19 -0.80
C GLY A 466 -23.00 30.23 0.03
N ALA A 467 -21.89 29.71 -0.52
CA ALA A 467 -20.92 28.92 0.25
C ALA A 467 -20.40 29.69 1.48
N ALA A 468 -20.24 28.97 2.60
CA ALA A 468 -19.57 29.47 3.79
C ALA A 468 -18.16 28.89 3.88
N VAL A 469 -17.19 29.73 4.24
CA VAL A 469 -15.80 29.31 4.49
C VAL A 469 -15.49 29.49 5.97
N ARG A 470 -14.87 28.48 6.59
CA ARG A 470 -14.40 28.54 7.97
C ARG A 470 -12.93 28.17 8.08
N PHE A 471 -12.22 28.87 8.95
CA PHE A 471 -10.86 28.54 9.41
C PHE A 471 -11.01 27.93 10.79
N LYS A 472 -10.96 26.60 10.87
CA LYS A 472 -11.47 25.83 12.02
C LYS A 472 -12.91 26.25 12.37
N ASP A 473 -13.11 26.86 13.53
CA ASP A 473 -14.44 27.26 14.03
C ASP A 473 -14.82 28.70 13.64
N THR A 474 -13.88 29.47 13.07
CA THR A 474 -14.07 30.91 12.79
C THR A 474 -14.46 31.14 11.34
N ALA A 475 -15.60 31.80 11.12
CA ALA A 475 -16.08 32.15 9.78
C ALA A 475 -15.16 33.18 9.11
N ALA A 476 -14.88 32.97 7.82
CA ALA A 476 -14.15 33.94 7.00
C ALA A 476 -14.86 35.30 6.98
N SER A 477 -14.08 36.39 6.95
CA SER A 477 -14.64 37.75 6.98
C SER A 477 -15.33 38.16 5.67
N SER A 478 -14.96 37.50 4.57
CA SER A 478 -15.69 37.58 3.31
C SER A 478 -15.48 36.29 2.52
N VAL A 479 -16.45 35.96 1.67
CA VAL A 479 -16.42 34.82 0.75
C VAL A 479 -16.97 35.29 -0.59
N THR A 480 -16.26 34.98 -1.67
CA THR A 480 -16.68 35.25 -3.05
C THR A 480 -16.48 33.97 -3.86
N VAL A 481 -17.58 33.42 -4.37
CA VAL A 481 -17.55 32.21 -5.20
C VAL A 481 -17.40 32.63 -6.66
N ALA A 482 -16.21 32.40 -7.22
CA ALA A 482 -15.88 32.77 -8.60
C ALA A 482 -16.38 31.71 -9.60
N SER A 483 -16.32 30.44 -9.23
CA SER A 483 -16.82 29.32 -10.01
C SER A 483 -17.15 28.13 -9.10
N SER A 484 -17.61 27.01 -9.67
CA SER A 484 -17.80 25.76 -8.91
C SER A 484 -16.51 25.11 -8.42
N THR A 485 -15.35 25.69 -8.74
CA THR A 485 -14.03 25.18 -8.38
C THR A 485 -13.12 26.23 -7.74
N VAL A 486 -13.55 27.49 -7.64
CA VAL A 486 -12.73 28.58 -7.10
C VAL A 486 -13.55 29.49 -6.18
N ILE A 487 -13.07 29.64 -4.95
CA ILE A 487 -13.54 30.62 -3.96
C ILE A 487 -12.38 31.57 -3.62
N THR A 488 -12.69 32.84 -3.40
CA THR A 488 -11.81 33.78 -2.71
C THR A 488 -12.39 34.08 -1.33
N ALA A 489 -11.59 33.98 -0.27
CA ALA A 489 -12.02 34.24 1.09
C ALA A 489 -11.02 35.13 1.84
N THR A 490 -11.49 35.88 2.83
CA THR A 490 -10.62 36.68 3.71
C THR A 490 -10.42 35.99 5.05
N VAL A 491 -9.16 35.76 5.40
CA VAL A 491 -8.74 35.10 6.64
C VAL A 491 -9.27 35.88 7.85
N PRO A 492 -10.03 35.25 8.76
CA PRO A 492 -10.59 35.93 9.93
C PRO A 492 -9.55 36.11 11.03
N SER A 493 -9.93 36.74 12.14
CA SER A 493 -9.11 36.75 13.36
C SER A 493 -8.76 35.33 13.78
N ARG A 494 -7.52 35.13 14.23
CA ARG A 494 -7.04 33.81 14.67
C ARG A 494 -7.96 33.23 15.76
N PRO A 495 -8.35 31.95 15.67
CA PRO A 495 -9.03 31.25 16.76
C PRO A 495 -8.24 31.36 18.07
N LEU A 496 -8.90 31.30 19.23
CA LEU A 496 -8.23 31.34 20.56
C LEU A 496 -7.37 30.09 20.86
N ASP A 497 -7.18 29.22 19.87
CA ASP A 497 -6.44 27.97 19.97
C ASP A 497 -4.90 28.21 19.91
N PRO A 498 -4.09 27.52 20.74
CA PRO A 498 -2.63 27.56 20.64
C PRO A 498 -2.08 27.10 19.28
N ALA A 499 -2.80 26.30 18.50
CA ALA A 499 -2.42 25.87 17.15
C ALA A 499 -2.32 27.08 16.19
N LYS A 500 -1.22 27.14 15.44
CA LYS A 500 -1.01 28.17 14.41
C LYS A 500 -1.57 27.76 13.05
N THR A 501 -1.62 26.46 12.79
CA THR A 501 -2.15 25.87 11.56
C THR A 501 -3.54 25.33 11.82
N VAL A 502 -4.47 25.60 10.91
CA VAL A 502 -5.88 25.19 11.00
C VAL A 502 -6.38 24.70 9.65
N ASP A 503 -7.37 23.81 9.67
CA ASP A 503 -8.08 23.36 8.47
C ASP A 503 -9.04 24.44 7.95
N VAL A 504 -9.16 24.54 6.63
CA VAL A 504 -10.09 25.43 5.94
C VAL A 504 -11.21 24.61 5.33
N THR A 505 -12.42 24.76 5.87
CA THR A 505 -13.59 24.02 5.38
C THR A 505 -14.52 24.92 4.57
N VAL A 506 -15.15 24.33 3.55
CA VAL A 506 -16.20 24.97 2.75
C VAL A 506 -17.51 24.22 2.97
N THR A 507 -18.57 24.96 3.28
CA THR A 507 -19.93 24.42 3.42
C THR A 507 -20.83 24.98 2.32
N VAL A 508 -21.53 24.11 1.61
CA VAL A 508 -22.57 24.46 0.63
C VAL A 508 -23.86 23.75 1.03
N GLY A 509 -24.88 24.52 1.41
CA GLY A 509 -26.12 23.96 1.96
C GLY A 509 -25.85 23.16 3.24
N VAL A 510 -26.03 21.84 3.17
CA VAL A 510 -25.80 20.90 4.29
C VAL A 510 -24.48 20.14 4.17
N THR A 511 -23.75 20.29 3.08
CA THR A 511 -22.51 19.53 2.80
C THR A 511 -21.30 20.36 3.18
N THR A 512 -20.41 19.81 3.99
CA THR A 512 -19.12 20.44 4.36
C THR A 512 -17.98 19.59 3.83
N SER A 513 -16.92 20.24 3.34
CA SER A 513 -15.72 19.54 2.86
C SER A 513 -15.03 18.75 3.99
N PRO A 514 -14.44 17.58 3.67
CA PRO A 514 -13.55 16.90 4.60
C PRO A 514 -12.31 17.75 4.89
N THR A 515 -11.58 17.41 5.96
CA THR A 515 -10.30 18.04 6.32
C THR A 515 -9.10 17.22 5.87
N GLY A 516 -7.96 17.87 5.61
CA GLY A 516 -6.69 17.21 5.33
C GLY A 516 -5.57 18.18 4.90
N PRO A 517 -4.35 17.68 4.63
CA PRO A 517 -3.17 18.54 4.37
C PRO A 517 -3.36 19.61 3.27
N ALA A 518 -4.24 19.34 2.30
CA ALA A 518 -4.52 20.25 1.20
C ALA A 518 -5.25 21.54 1.60
N ASP A 519 -5.98 21.52 2.72
CA ASP A 519 -6.80 22.63 3.20
C ASP A 519 -6.22 23.39 4.41
N GLU A 520 -4.98 23.08 4.79
CA GLU A 520 -4.34 23.73 5.92
C GLU A 520 -3.93 25.18 5.63
N PHE A 521 -4.16 26.06 6.62
CA PHE A 521 -3.71 27.45 6.63
C PHE A 521 -2.99 27.79 7.94
N THR A 522 -1.81 28.43 7.82
CA THR A 522 -0.99 28.84 8.98
C THR A 522 -1.08 30.34 9.25
N TYR A 523 -1.56 30.70 10.44
CA TYR A 523 -1.55 32.08 10.94
C TYR A 523 -0.12 32.55 11.22
N ALA A 524 0.35 33.50 10.42
CA ALA A 524 1.59 34.22 10.65
C ALA A 524 1.40 35.24 11.79
N GLY A 525 2.39 35.33 12.69
CA GLY A 525 2.38 36.25 13.84
C GLY A 525 2.47 37.72 13.45
#